data_AF-A0A815NS86-F1
#
_entry.id   AF-A0A815NS86-F1
#
_cell.length_a   1.000
_cell.length_b   1.000
_cell.length_c   1.000
_cell.angle_alpha   90.00
_cell.angle_beta   90.00
_cell.angle_gamma   90.00
#
_symmetry.space_group_name_H-M   'P 1'
#
loop_
_entity.id
_entity.type
_entity.pdbx_description
1 polymer ?
#
loop_
_entity_poly.entity_id
_entity_poly.type
_entity_poly.pdbx_seq_one_letter_code
_entity_poly.pdbx_strand_id
1 'polypeptide(L)'
;MLILSIIILYTKNFHKSFSQSTVNFGISQIQYNVHKQVSYSQQLTGNKGNNSITKKLPLIYQPSSQSSLLRALLLFYPNDQESDFLPEFRWFYRSWTEMMINESILWRTDLIVYTSEYASIFKDLDCIYNQIRINSEEKPKCRIFPYIRIKSRTTTHAPSSKYQTIDKQRSQTTYQYLRAYEYIDSINTVFEYNASFSMYDFILRTDMDCFLTYNFAYYVPYNYSILVGRGGYSTEFNNKRLKRIARDMNWTYANKNGLGST
;
A
#
# COMPACT_ATOMS: atom_id res chain seq x y z
N MET A 1 -13.75 -1.81 10.75
CA MET A 1 -12.45 -2.42 11.06
C MET A 1 -11.55 -2.02 9.90
N LEU A 2 -10.36 -1.47 10.11
CA LEU A 2 -9.44 -1.05 9.05
C LEU A 2 -8.09 -1.61 9.47
N ILE A 3 -7.73 -2.78 8.93
CA ILE A 3 -6.38 -3.34 9.04
C ILE A 3 -5.51 -2.50 8.10
N LEU A 4 -4.43 -1.95 8.65
CA LEU A 4 -3.60 -0.96 7.96
C LEU A 4 -2.15 -1.18 8.36
N SER A 5 -1.67 -2.37 8.01
CA SER A 5 -0.30 -2.68 7.66
C SER A 5 0.13 -1.72 6.52
N ILE A 6 1.40 -1.30 6.46
CA ILE A 6 1.86 -0.08 5.78
C ILE A 6 1.23 0.13 4.38
N ILE A 7 0.19 0.96 4.33
CA ILE A 7 -0.37 1.45 3.08
C ILE A 7 0.58 2.51 2.57
N ILE A 8 1.16 2.32 1.38
CA ILE A 8 1.84 3.41 0.68
C ILE A 8 1.03 3.75 -0.56
N LEU A 9 0.43 4.93 -0.55
CA LEU A 9 -0.24 5.49 -1.73
C LEU A 9 0.75 6.37 -2.49
N TYR A 10 0.97 6.11 -3.78
CA TYR A 10 1.80 6.94 -4.65
C TYR A 10 0.97 7.56 -5.77
N THR A 11 1.35 8.75 -6.22
CA THR A 11 0.76 9.41 -7.39
C THR A 11 1.77 9.52 -8.54
N LYS A 12 1.30 9.33 -9.78
CA LYS A 12 2.05 9.28 -11.06
C LYS A 12 3.18 10.31 -11.27
N ASN A 13 3.10 11.50 -10.67
CA ASN A 13 4.09 12.56 -10.89
C ASN A 13 5.30 12.55 -9.94
N PHE A 14 5.42 11.60 -9.02
CA PHE A 14 6.53 11.57 -8.07
C PHE A 14 7.87 11.09 -8.69
N HIS A 15 7.82 10.26 -9.74
CA HIS A 15 9.02 9.67 -10.35
C HIS A 15 9.97 10.68 -11.01
N LYS A 16 9.47 11.84 -11.47
CA LYS A 16 10.32 12.89 -12.08
C LYS A 16 11.30 13.51 -11.08
N SER A 17 11.05 13.42 -9.78
CA SER A 17 11.94 13.98 -8.75
C SER A 17 12.98 13.00 -8.22
N PHE A 18 12.76 11.69 -8.35
CA PHE A 18 13.71 10.67 -7.86
C PHE A 18 14.89 10.42 -8.81
N SER A 19 14.76 10.70 -10.11
CA SER A 19 15.81 10.44 -11.10
C SER A 19 16.98 11.43 -11.08
N GLN A 20 17.01 12.39 -10.15
CA GLN A 20 18.04 13.45 -10.09
C GLN A 20 18.90 13.45 -8.81
N SER A 21 18.77 12.46 -7.91
CA SER A 21 19.60 12.42 -6.70
C SER A 21 20.43 11.15 -6.60
N THR A 22 21.70 11.25 -6.97
CA THR A 22 22.78 10.36 -6.52
C THR A 22 22.97 10.56 -5.02
N VAL A 23 22.59 9.57 -4.21
CA VAL A 23 22.86 9.57 -2.76
C VAL A 23 23.94 8.54 -2.45
N ASN A 24 25.15 9.04 -2.16
CA ASN A 24 26.25 8.26 -1.60
C ASN A 24 25.87 7.78 -0.19
N PHE A 25 25.83 6.47 0.02
CA PHE A 25 25.64 5.88 1.35
C PHE A 25 27.00 5.71 2.04
N GLY A 26 27.38 6.71 2.83
CA GLY A 26 28.40 6.59 3.87
C GLY A 26 27.74 6.29 5.22
N ILE A 27 28.25 5.30 5.94
CA ILE A 27 27.83 4.95 7.30
C ILE A 27 28.30 6.08 8.24
N SER A 28 27.41 7.03 8.48
CA SER A 28 27.40 7.88 9.66
C SER A 28 25.94 8.21 9.96
N GLN A 29 25.60 8.40 11.22
CA GLN A 29 24.24 8.73 11.62
C GLN A 29 23.73 9.94 10.85
N ILE A 30 22.86 9.71 9.87
CA ILE A 30 22.13 10.78 9.20
C ILE A 30 20.99 11.14 10.15
N GLN A 31 21.28 12.10 11.03
CA GLN A 31 20.27 13.09 11.42
C GLN A 31 19.74 13.69 10.12
N TYR A 32 18.60 13.20 9.65
CA TYR A 32 17.81 13.99 8.72
C TYR A 32 17.42 15.25 9.48
N ASN A 33 17.90 16.38 9.01
CA ASN A 33 17.55 17.68 9.52
C ASN A 33 16.07 17.92 9.17
N VAL A 34 15.18 17.42 10.03
CA VAL A 34 13.73 17.62 9.97
C VAL A 34 13.43 19.05 10.45
N HIS A 35 14.01 20.05 9.79
CA HIS A 35 13.58 21.44 9.96
C HIS A 35 12.46 21.77 8.96
N LYS A 36 11.31 21.14 9.20
CA LYS A 36 9.99 21.77 9.25
C LYS A 36 8.99 20.76 9.82
N GLN A 37 9.20 20.38 11.08
CA GLN A 37 8.07 19.98 11.91
C GLN A 37 7.23 21.23 12.15
N VAL A 38 6.05 21.29 11.56
CA VAL A 38 4.98 22.15 12.07
C VAL A 38 4.01 21.22 12.80
N SER A 39 4.28 21.06 14.08
CA SER A 39 3.38 20.51 15.08
C SER A 39 2.17 21.43 15.21
N TYR A 40 0.96 20.92 15.02
CA TYR A 40 -0.23 21.55 15.61
C TYR A 40 -1.12 20.51 16.28
N SER A 41 -1.06 20.55 17.61
CA SER A 41 -2.10 20.09 18.53
C SER A 41 -3.40 20.86 18.29
N GLN A 42 -4.54 20.18 18.25
CA GLN A 42 -5.81 20.85 18.47
C GLN A 42 -6.13 20.81 19.97
N GLN A 43 -6.04 21.99 20.61
CA GLN A 43 -6.83 22.29 21.79
C GLN A 43 -8.28 22.52 21.37
N LEU A 44 -9.19 21.91 22.13
CA LEU A 44 -10.62 22.22 22.11
C LEU A 44 -10.81 23.70 22.44
N THR A 45 -11.77 24.29 21.74
CA THR A 45 -12.04 25.72 21.64
C THR A 45 -12.09 26.47 22.98
N GLY A 46 -11.27 27.52 23.08
CA GLY A 46 -11.49 28.71 23.89
C GLY A 46 -10.91 29.92 23.15
N ASN A 47 -11.79 30.81 22.68
CA ASN A 47 -11.55 32.01 21.86
C ASN A 47 -10.19 32.74 22.01
N LYS A 48 -9.48 32.93 20.89
CA LYS A 48 -9.10 34.23 20.25
C LYS A 48 -7.90 34.06 19.30
N GLY A 49 -7.99 34.65 18.11
CA GLY A 49 -6.81 35.07 17.34
C GLY A 49 -6.49 34.27 16.06
N ASN A 50 -6.97 34.80 14.93
CA ASN A 50 -6.54 34.66 13.54
C ASN A 50 -5.28 33.82 13.23
N ASN A 51 -5.49 32.64 12.65
CA ASN A 51 -4.88 32.18 11.39
C ASN A 51 -5.49 30.82 11.01
N SER A 52 -6.49 30.85 10.13
CA SER A 52 -7.18 29.66 9.62
C SER A 52 -6.27 28.90 8.65
N ILE A 53 -5.48 27.96 9.17
CA ILE A 53 -4.90 26.89 8.34
C ILE A 53 -6.05 25.96 7.97
N THR A 54 -6.57 26.07 6.76
CA THR A 54 -7.54 25.12 6.20
C THR A 54 -6.87 23.76 6.07
N LYS A 55 -7.12 22.89 7.06
CA LYS A 55 -6.69 21.49 7.00
C LYS A 55 -7.48 20.80 5.89
N LYS A 56 -6.87 20.71 4.70
CA LYS A 56 -7.37 19.83 3.64
C LYS A 56 -7.49 18.43 4.25
N LEU A 57 -8.64 17.77 4.07
CA LEU A 57 -8.88 16.37 4.40
C LEU A 57 -8.88 15.56 3.10
N PRO A 58 -8.41 14.29 3.10
CA PRO A 58 -8.38 13.49 1.89
C PRO A 58 -9.81 13.41 1.37
N LEU A 59 -9.96 13.62 0.07
CA LEU A 59 -11.27 13.66 -0.55
C LEU A 59 -11.81 12.22 -0.52
N ILE A 60 -12.70 11.94 0.43
CA ILE A 60 -13.72 10.94 0.18
C ILE A 60 -14.52 11.53 -0.97
N TYR A 61 -14.40 10.91 -2.13
CA TYR A 61 -15.01 11.37 -3.36
C TYR A 61 -16.49 11.66 -3.12
N GLN A 62 -16.86 12.92 -3.33
CA GLN A 62 -18.24 13.32 -3.55
C GLN A 62 -18.47 13.24 -5.07
N PRO A 63 -19.58 12.66 -5.55
CA PRO A 63 -19.77 12.14 -6.92
C PRO A 63 -19.76 13.14 -8.09
N SER A 64 -19.07 14.28 -7.99
CA SER A 64 -19.09 15.36 -8.99
C SER A 64 -17.95 15.36 -10.01
N SER A 65 -16.97 14.42 -9.98
CA SER A 65 -15.87 14.42 -10.97
C SER A 65 -16.10 13.40 -12.07
N GLN A 66 -16.41 13.88 -13.28
CA GLN A 66 -16.52 13.10 -14.52
C GLN A 66 -15.17 12.53 -15.03
N SER A 67 -14.12 12.53 -14.21
CA SER A 67 -12.78 12.11 -14.62
C SER A 67 -12.57 10.60 -14.47
N SER A 68 -12.03 9.98 -15.51
CA SER A 68 -11.53 8.60 -15.45
C SER A 68 -10.38 8.48 -14.46
N LEU A 69 -10.29 7.34 -13.78
CA LEU A 69 -9.27 7.11 -12.77
C LEU A 69 -8.75 5.68 -12.82
N LEU A 70 -7.44 5.52 -12.97
CA LEU A 70 -6.77 4.23 -12.96
C LEU A 70 -5.99 4.04 -11.66
N ARG A 71 -6.24 2.92 -10.98
CA ARG A 71 -5.52 2.53 -9.77
C ARG A 71 -4.98 1.12 -9.87
N ALA A 72 -3.92 0.85 -9.12
CA ALA A 72 -3.48 -0.52 -8.87
C ALA A 72 -3.27 -0.78 -7.38
N LEU A 73 -3.67 -1.97 -6.94
CA LEU A 73 -3.34 -2.54 -5.65
C LEU A 73 -2.09 -3.40 -5.84
N LEU A 74 -1.02 -3.11 -5.13
CA LEU A 74 0.23 -3.86 -5.21
C LEU A 74 0.33 -4.79 -4.01
N LEU A 75 0.47 -6.08 -4.29
CA LEU A 75 0.58 -7.15 -3.31
C LEU A 75 1.82 -8.00 -3.57
N PHE A 76 2.49 -8.44 -2.52
CA PHE A 76 3.47 -9.53 -2.62
C PHE A 76 2.87 -10.81 -2.03
N TYR A 77 2.96 -11.91 -2.77
CA TYR A 77 2.47 -13.23 -2.37
C TYR A 77 3.66 -14.20 -2.21
N PRO A 78 4.04 -14.58 -0.98
CA PRO A 78 5.08 -15.54 -0.68
C PRO A 78 4.58 -16.97 -0.92
N ASN A 79 4.80 -17.50 -2.11
CA ASN A 79 4.37 -18.86 -2.45
C ASN A 79 5.02 -19.93 -1.54
N ASP A 80 6.20 -19.67 -0.98
CA ASP A 80 6.86 -20.55 -0.01
C ASP A 80 6.15 -20.64 1.36
N GLN A 81 5.13 -19.80 1.58
CA GLN A 81 4.30 -19.75 2.78
C GLN A 81 2.80 -19.83 2.42
N GLU A 82 2.47 -20.53 1.33
CA GLU A 82 1.11 -20.61 0.79
C GLU A 82 0.07 -21.08 1.82
N SER A 83 0.40 -22.01 2.72
CA SER A 83 -0.53 -22.50 3.75
C SER A 83 -1.06 -21.39 4.65
N ASP A 84 -0.22 -20.41 4.95
CA ASP A 84 -0.51 -19.33 5.89
C ASP A 84 -1.26 -18.20 5.16
N PHE A 85 -0.86 -17.94 3.91
CA PHE A 85 -1.28 -16.76 3.18
C PHE A 85 -2.37 -16.99 2.13
N LEU A 86 -2.67 -18.23 1.75
CA LEU A 86 -3.77 -18.52 0.83
C LEU A 86 -5.14 -18.05 1.35
N PRO A 87 -5.50 -18.25 2.63
CA PRO A 87 -6.75 -17.70 3.17
C PRO A 87 -6.78 -16.17 3.11
N GLU A 88 -5.69 -15.51 3.48
CA GLU A 88 -5.56 -14.05 3.46
C GLU A 88 -5.71 -13.49 2.05
N PHE A 89 -5.01 -14.08 1.08
CA PHE A 89 -5.14 -13.71 -0.33
C PHE A 89 -6.57 -13.85 -0.84
N ARG A 90 -7.27 -14.94 -0.50
CA ARG A 90 -8.69 -15.14 -0.88
C ARG A 90 -9.59 -14.06 -0.29
N TRP A 91 -9.39 -13.71 0.99
CA TRP A 91 -10.14 -12.64 1.63
C TRP A 91 -9.84 -11.27 1.02
N PHE A 92 -8.57 -10.98 0.74
CA PHE A 92 -8.18 -9.75 0.06
C PHE A 92 -8.81 -9.66 -1.32
N TYR A 93 -8.68 -10.72 -2.14
CA TYR A 93 -9.27 -10.81 -3.48
C TYR A 93 -10.79 -10.60 -3.43
N ARG A 94 -11.48 -11.26 -2.49
CA ARG A 94 -12.92 -11.08 -2.31
C ARG A 94 -13.24 -9.63 -1.95
N SER A 95 -12.52 -9.03 -1.01
CA SER A 95 -12.75 -7.64 -0.60
C SER A 95 -12.52 -6.64 -1.75
N TRP A 96 -11.55 -6.92 -2.63
CA TRP A 96 -11.32 -6.15 -3.85
C TRP A 96 -12.51 -6.24 -4.80
N THR A 97 -13.03 -7.45 -5.06
CA THR A 97 -14.21 -7.64 -5.92
C THR A 97 -15.46 -6.96 -5.36
N GLU A 98 -15.69 -7.04 -4.05
CA GLU A 98 -16.83 -6.40 -3.37
C GLU A 98 -16.73 -4.87 -3.40
N MET A 99 -15.52 -4.34 -3.19
CA MET A 99 -15.26 -2.90 -3.28
C MET A 99 -15.57 -2.37 -4.69
N MET A 100 -15.24 -3.11 -5.74
CA MET A 100 -15.51 -2.71 -7.13
C MET A 100 -17.00 -2.62 -7.47
N ILE A 101 -17.90 -3.31 -6.75
CA ILE A 101 -19.36 -3.20 -6.97
C ILE A 101 -19.83 -1.75 -6.82
N ASN A 102 -19.17 -0.99 -5.95
CA ASN A 102 -19.51 0.40 -5.63
C ASN A 102 -18.58 1.42 -6.31
N GLU A 103 -17.61 0.95 -7.10
CA GLU A 103 -16.68 1.80 -7.84
C GLU A 103 -17.41 2.52 -8.99
N SER A 104 -17.02 3.77 -9.25
CA SER A 104 -17.53 4.52 -10.41
C SER A 104 -17.27 3.78 -11.71
N ILE A 105 -18.22 3.81 -12.65
CA ILE A 105 -18.06 3.21 -13.99
C ILE A 105 -16.88 3.80 -14.80
N LEU A 106 -16.36 4.96 -14.40
CA LEU A 106 -15.20 5.62 -15.02
C LEU A 106 -13.87 5.22 -14.36
N TRP A 107 -13.91 4.46 -13.27
CA TRP A 107 -12.72 4.08 -12.50
C TRP A 107 -12.37 2.62 -12.75
N ARG A 108 -11.08 2.29 -12.63
CA ARG A 108 -10.57 0.94 -12.78
C ARG A 108 -9.51 0.67 -11.73
N THR A 109 -9.69 -0.39 -10.94
CA THR A 109 -8.71 -0.83 -9.93
C THR A 109 -8.17 -2.22 -10.26
N ASP A 110 -6.96 -2.30 -10.81
CA ASP A 110 -6.31 -3.60 -11.03
C ASP A 110 -5.68 -4.13 -9.74
N LEU A 111 -5.61 -5.45 -9.61
CA LEU A 111 -4.82 -6.14 -8.58
C LEU A 111 -3.52 -6.63 -9.20
N ILE A 112 -2.38 -6.15 -8.73
CA ILE A 112 -1.05 -6.55 -9.18
C ILE A 112 -0.37 -7.33 -8.07
N VAL A 113 -0.03 -8.59 -8.35
CA VAL A 113 0.59 -9.50 -7.40
C VAL A 113 1.98 -9.88 -7.89
N TYR A 114 2.96 -9.81 -6.99
CA TYR A 114 4.32 -10.27 -7.23
C TYR A 114 4.57 -11.56 -6.47
N THR A 115 5.05 -12.59 -7.15
CA THR A 115 5.26 -13.91 -6.54
C THR A 115 6.29 -14.72 -7.31
N SER A 116 6.95 -15.70 -6.67
CA SER A 116 7.96 -16.52 -7.32
C SER A 116 7.39 -17.44 -8.40
N GLU A 117 6.18 -17.94 -8.23
CA GLU A 117 5.58 -18.96 -9.10
C GLU A 117 4.12 -18.67 -9.43
N TYR A 118 3.70 -19.02 -10.65
CA TYR A 118 2.31 -18.90 -11.08
C TYR A 118 1.50 -20.11 -10.60
N ALA A 119 1.15 -20.08 -9.31
CA ALA A 119 0.37 -21.09 -8.61
C ALA A 119 -1.04 -21.33 -9.21
N SER A 120 -1.63 -22.49 -8.92
CA SER A 120 -2.96 -22.88 -9.39
C SER A 120 -4.05 -21.90 -8.98
N ILE A 121 -3.99 -21.33 -7.78
CA ILE A 121 -4.95 -20.34 -7.29
C ILE A 121 -5.11 -19.15 -8.24
N PHE A 122 -4.03 -18.69 -8.88
CA PHE A 122 -4.11 -17.56 -9.81
C PHE A 122 -4.77 -17.95 -11.14
N LYS A 123 -4.64 -19.22 -11.55
CA LYS A 123 -5.35 -19.76 -12.72
C LYS A 123 -6.84 -19.87 -12.44
N ASP A 124 -7.20 -20.36 -11.25
CA ASP A 124 -8.60 -20.51 -10.83
C ASP A 124 -9.33 -19.15 -10.73
N LEU A 125 -8.58 -18.09 -10.44
CA LEU A 125 -9.07 -16.71 -10.36
C LEU A 125 -8.96 -15.93 -11.68
N ASP A 126 -8.57 -16.59 -12.79
CA ASP A 126 -8.38 -15.99 -14.12
C ASP A 126 -7.45 -14.76 -14.10
N CYS A 127 -6.39 -14.82 -13.27
CA CYS A 127 -5.37 -13.78 -13.25
C CYS A 127 -4.53 -13.85 -14.54
N ILE A 128 -4.08 -12.69 -15.04
CA ILE A 128 -3.21 -12.64 -16.21
C ILE A 128 -1.74 -12.68 -15.79
N TYR A 129 -0.96 -13.58 -16.40
CA TYR A 129 0.47 -13.72 -16.10
C TYR A 129 1.35 -12.80 -16.96
N ASN A 130 2.26 -12.09 -16.29
CA ASN A 130 3.35 -11.29 -16.83
C ASN A 130 2.92 -10.32 -17.95
N GLN A 131 1.81 -9.62 -17.73
CA GLN A 131 1.24 -8.68 -18.69
C GLN A 131 0.70 -7.43 -17.99
N ILE A 132 1.18 -6.26 -18.43
CA ILE A 132 0.65 -4.97 -18.00
C ILE A 132 -0.72 -4.69 -18.61
N ARG A 133 -1.45 -3.76 -18.00
CA ARG A 133 -2.69 -3.21 -18.55
C ARG A 133 -2.43 -2.53 -19.89
N ILE A 134 -3.36 -2.71 -20.82
CA ILE A 134 -3.18 -2.28 -22.22
C ILE A 134 -3.61 -0.81 -22.40
N ASN A 135 -4.77 -0.46 -21.85
CA ASN A 135 -5.36 0.89 -21.99
C ASN A 135 -6.27 1.23 -20.80
N SER A 136 -6.82 2.44 -20.77
CA SER A 136 -7.69 2.91 -19.70
C SER A 136 -9.08 2.26 -19.68
N GLU A 137 -9.53 1.66 -20.78
CA GLU A 137 -10.88 1.11 -20.93
C GLU A 137 -10.98 -0.34 -20.44
N GLU A 138 -9.88 -1.09 -20.46
CA GLU A 138 -9.79 -2.49 -20.04
C GLU A 138 -10.50 -2.71 -18.69
N LYS A 139 -11.29 -3.77 -18.55
CA LYS A 139 -11.91 -4.08 -17.25
C LYS A 139 -10.83 -4.33 -16.19
N PRO A 140 -11.14 -4.10 -14.90
CA PRO A 140 -10.21 -4.42 -13.83
C PRO A 140 -9.79 -5.89 -13.88
N LYS A 141 -8.50 -6.16 -13.70
CA LYS A 141 -7.97 -7.54 -13.71
C LYS A 141 -6.95 -7.78 -12.60
N CYS A 142 -6.86 -9.05 -12.20
CA CYS A 142 -5.74 -9.59 -11.44
C CYS A 142 -4.57 -9.86 -12.39
N ARG A 143 -3.37 -9.40 -12.04
CA ARG A 143 -2.15 -9.49 -12.85
C ARG A 143 -1.01 -10.00 -12.00
N ILE A 144 -0.34 -11.05 -12.44
CA ILE A 144 0.76 -11.67 -11.71
C ILE A 144 2.09 -11.36 -12.40
N PHE A 145 3.10 -10.96 -11.65
CA PHE A 145 4.46 -10.79 -12.14
C PHE A 145 5.44 -11.69 -11.37
N PRO A 146 6.33 -12.42 -12.08
CA PRO A 146 7.28 -13.31 -11.42
C PRO A 146 8.29 -12.49 -10.63
N TYR A 147 8.51 -12.80 -9.35
CA TYR A 147 9.41 -12.07 -8.47
C TYR A 147 10.21 -13.03 -7.60
N ILE A 148 11.53 -12.89 -7.62
CA ILE A 148 12.43 -13.66 -6.77
C ILE A 148 12.73 -12.87 -5.50
N ARG A 149 12.44 -13.51 -4.35
CA ARG A 149 12.63 -12.96 -3.01
C ARG A 149 14.07 -12.56 -2.76
N ILE A 150 14.31 -11.45 -2.06
CA ILE A 150 15.65 -10.97 -1.72
C ILE A 150 16.47 -12.07 -1.04
N LYS A 151 15.88 -12.81 -0.09
CA LYS A 151 16.54 -13.91 0.63
C LYS A 151 17.05 -15.04 -0.28
N SER A 152 16.45 -15.19 -1.45
CA SER A 152 16.75 -16.25 -2.42
C SER A 152 17.63 -15.78 -3.58
N ARG A 153 18.07 -14.50 -3.60
CA ARG A 153 18.91 -13.96 -4.67
C ARG A 153 20.38 -14.28 -4.46
N THR A 154 21.09 -14.43 -5.58
CA THR A 154 22.55 -14.41 -5.65
C THR A 154 23.05 -13.02 -6.06
N THR A 155 24.36 -12.80 -6.02
CA THR A 155 25.01 -11.53 -6.41
C THR A 155 24.83 -11.16 -7.90
N THR A 156 24.36 -12.08 -8.73
CA THR A 156 24.20 -11.91 -10.19
C THR A 156 22.77 -12.16 -10.67
N HIS A 157 21.78 -11.85 -9.84
CA HIS A 157 20.37 -12.10 -10.19
C HIS A 157 19.91 -11.28 -11.42
N ALA A 158 19.41 -11.97 -12.44
CA ALA A 158 18.81 -11.37 -13.63
C ALA A 158 17.33 -11.03 -13.41
N PRO A 159 16.77 -10.03 -14.12
CA PRO A 159 15.33 -9.75 -14.08
C PRO A 159 14.48 -11.00 -14.39
N SER A 160 13.51 -11.29 -13.54
CA SER A 160 12.53 -12.37 -13.71
C SER A 160 11.44 -12.00 -14.74
N SER A 161 11.30 -10.70 -15.03
CA SER A 161 10.34 -10.15 -15.97
C SER A 161 10.96 -9.00 -16.76
N LYS A 162 10.49 -8.77 -17.98
CA LYS A 162 10.81 -7.58 -18.77
C LYS A 162 10.32 -6.27 -18.12
N TYR A 163 9.43 -6.37 -17.13
CA TYR A 163 8.92 -5.23 -16.36
C TYR A 163 9.70 -4.99 -15.06
N GLN A 164 10.71 -5.82 -14.77
CA GLN A 164 11.58 -5.67 -13.62
C GLN A 164 12.88 -4.97 -14.00
N THR A 165 13.20 -3.90 -13.29
CA THR A 165 14.48 -3.21 -13.39
C THR A 165 15.24 -3.37 -12.08
N ILE A 166 16.39 -4.04 -12.14
CA ILE A 166 17.24 -4.27 -10.98
C ILE A 166 18.38 -3.25 -11.00
N ASP A 167 18.36 -2.34 -10.03
CA ASP A 167 19.55 -1.57 -9.66
C ASP A 167 20.50 -2.49 -8.88
N LYS A 168 21.64 -2.81 -9.48
CA LYS A 168 22.61 -3.75 -8.90
C LYS A 168 23.14 -3.28 -7.55
N GLN A 169 23.45 -1.99 -7.39
CA GLN A 169 24.01 -1.46 -6.14
C GLN A 169 22.95 -1.45 -5.04
N ARG A 170 21.73 -1.01 -5.36
CA ARG A 170 20.61 -1.04 -4.40
C ARG A 170 20.27 -2.47 -4.00
N SER A 171 20.10 -3.37 -4.98
CA SER A 171 19.77 -4.76 -4.72
C SER A 171 20.83 -5.46 -3.88
N GLN A 172 22.12 -5.17 -4.11
CA GLN A 172 23.21 -5.71 -3.30
C GLN A 172 23.15 -5.19 -1.85
N THR A 173 22.92 -3.89 -1.67
CA THR A 173 22.73 -3.28 -0.34
C THR A 173 21.53 -3.90 0.38
N THR A 174 20.38 -4.00 -0.29
CA THR A 174 19.17 -4.63 0.26
C THR A 174 19.41 -6.09 0.64
N TYR A 175 20.12 -6.86 -0.19
CA TYR A 175 20.50 -8.23 0.15
C TYR A 175 21.43 -8.29 1.37
N GLN A 176 22.45 -7.43 1.44
CA GLN A 176 23.40 -7.43 2.55
C GLN A 176 22.75 -7.10 3.89
N TYR A 177 21.87 -6.09 3.93
CA TYR A 177 21.34 -5.57 5.20
C TYR A 177 19.93 -6.06 5.54
N LEU A 178 19.11 -6.42 4.55
CA LEU A 178 17.68 -6.66 4.74
C LEU A 178 17.20 -8.05 4.28
N ARG A 179 18.09 -8.96 3.85
CA ARG A 179 17.68 -10.32 3.42
C ARG A 179 16.94 -11.13 4.48
N ALA A 180 17.17 -10.86 5.76
CA ALA A 180 16.50 -11.52 6.88
C ALA A 180 15.19 -10.83 7.30
N TYR A 181 14.91 -9.64 6.75
CA TYR A 181 13.67 -8.93 7.04
C TYR A 181 12.58 -9.43 6.10
N GLU A 182 11.71 -10.31 6.59
CA GLU A 182 10.77 -11.06 5.74
C GLU A 182 9.80 -10.20 4.93
N TYR A 183 9.50 -9.00 5.43
CA TYR A 183 8.62 -8.04 4.77
C TYR A 183 9.31 -7.21 3.68
N ILE A 184 10.64 -7.29 3.50
CA ILE A 184 11.35 -6.45 2.52
C ILE A 184 10.81 -6.63 1.10
N ASP A 185 10.41 -7.85 0.74
CA ASP A 185 9.96 -8.21 -0.60
C ASP A 185 8.71 -7.41 -1.01
N SER A 186 7.77 -7.27 -0.08
CA SER A 186 6.53 -6.51 -0.28
C SER A 186 6.73 -5.00 -0.47
N ILE A 187 7.92 -4.47 -0.14
CA ILE A 187 8.30 -3.08 -0.38
C ILE A 187 9.18 -3.00 -1.63
N ASN A 188 10.10 -3.95 -1.78
CA ASN A 188 11.10 -3.97 -2.84
C ASN A 188 10.48 -4.10 -4.24
N THR A 189 9.35 -4.79 -4.36
CA THR A 189 8.58 -4.89 -5.61
C THR A 189 8.23 -3.51 -6.17
N VAL A 190 7.84 -2.54 -5.33
CA VAL A 190 7.53 -1.17 -5.77
C VAL A 190 8.75 -0.52 -6.44
N PHE A 191 9.96 -0.75 -5.93
CA PHE A 191 11.17 -0.15 -6.51
C PHE A 191 11.58 -0.80 -7.83
N GLU A 192 11.43 -2.12 -7.96
CA GLU A 192 11.91 -2.86 -9.14
C GLU A 192 10.88 -2.97 -10.26
N TYR A 193 9.59 -2.87 -9.95
CA TYR A 193 8.50 -3.12 -10.90
C TYR A 193 7.75 -1.86 -11.34
N ASN A 194 8.38 -0.68 -11.28
CA ASN A 194 7.74 0.57 -11.73
C ASN A 194 7.11 0.46 -13.13
N ALA A 195 7.74 -0.25 -14.06
CA ALA A 195 7.19 -0.45 -15.40
C ALA A 195 5.85 -1.20 -15.42
N SER A 196 5.56 -2.03 -14.42
CA SER A 196 4.31 -2.79 -14.31
C SER A 196 3.11 -1.93 -13.92
N PHE A 197 3.34 -0.78 -13.26
CA PHE A 197 2.30 0.09 -12.74
C PHE A 197 2.44 1.57 -13.08
N SER A 198 3.35 1.93 -13.99
CA SER A 198 3.62 3.32 -14.38
C SER A 198 2.42 4.03 -15.04
N MET A 199 1.46 3.28 -15.59
CA MET A 199 0.30 3.87 -16.26
C MET A 199 -0.80 4.34 -15.30
N TYR A 200 -0.88 3.75 -14.10
CA TYR A 200 -1.92 4.07 -13.12
C TYR A 200 -1.71 5.46 -12.52
N ASP A 201 -2.81 6.12 -12.18
CA ASP A 201 -2.77 7.46 -11.59
C ASP A 201 -2.33 7.41 -10.14
N PHE A 202 -2.74 6.34 -9.44
CA PHE A 202 -2.22 5.99 -8.13
C PHE A 202 -2.07 4.50 -7.91
N ILE A 203 -1.14 4.16 -7.04
CA ILE A 203 -0.93 2.79 -6.57
C ILE A 203 -1.13 2.74 -5.07
N LEU A 204 -1.65 1.63 -4.58
CA LEU A 204 -1.75 1.28 -3.17
C LEU A 204 -0.91 0.03 -2.94
N ARG A 205 0.27 0.16 -2.32
CA ARG A 205 0.95 -1.00 -1.75
C ARG A 205 0.25 -1.37 -0.45
N THR A 206 -0.08 -2.64 -0.29
CA THR A 206 -0.73 -3.18 0.91
C THR A 206 -0.12 -4.53 1.27
N ASP A 207 -0.20 -4.87 2.55
CA ASP A 207 0.02 -6.24 2.99
C ASP A 207 -1.22 -7.11 2.67
N MET A 208 -1.02 -8.41 2.77
CA MET A 208 -2.00 -9.42 2.37
C MET A 208 -3.06 -9.70 3.44
N ASP A 209 -2.73 -9.44 4.69
CA ASP A 209 -3.61 -9.52 5.85
C ASP A 209 -4.61 -8.35 5.94
N CYS A 210 -4.57 -7.42 4.98
CA CYS A 210 -5.50 -6.32 4.85
C CYS A 210 -6.82 -6.73 4.18
N PHE A 211 -7.83 -5.87 4.29
CA PHE A 211 -9.05 -5.96 3.49
C PHE A 211 -9.51 -4.58 3.02
N LEU A 212 -10.09 -4.55 1.83
CA LEU A 212 -10.65 -3.34 1.26
C LEU A 212 -12.09 -3.17 1.69
N THR A 213 -12.38 -2.04 2.31
CA THR A 213 -13.76 -1.67 2.64
C THR A 213 -14.43 -1.02 1.45
N TYR A 214 -15.77 -1.02 1.43
CA TYR A 214 -16.56 -0.33 0.42
C TYR A 214 -16.16 1.16 0.27
N ASN A 215 -15.71 1.82 1.35
CA ASN A 215 -15.28 3.22 1.30
C ASN A 215 -14.08 3.45 0.38
N PHE A 216 -13.24 2.43 0.16
CA PHE A 216 -12.13 2.56 -0.77
C PHE A 216 -12.60 2.73 -2.22
N ALA A 217 -13.81 2.28 -2.55
CA ALA A 217 -14.43 2.50 -3.86
C ALA A 217 -14.55 3.99 -4.21
N TYR A 218 -14.67 4.85 -3.19
CA TYR A 218 -14.80 6.30 -3.30
C TYR A 218 -13.54 7.05 -2.87
N TYR A 219 -12.46 6.35 -2.57
CA TYR A 219 -11.28 6.99 -2.01
C TYR A 219 -10.33 7.50 -3.10
N VAL A 220 -9.99 8.80 -3.03
CA VAL A 220 -8.97 9.42 -3.89
C VAL A 220 -7.93 10.09 -2.98
N PRO A 221 -6.64 9.68 -3.07
CA PRO A 221 -5.58 10.34 -2.31
C PRO A 221 -5.34 11.77 -2.83
N TYR A 222 -4.64 12.59 -2.06
CA TYR A 222 -4.22 13.89 -2.57
C TYR A 222 -3.18 13.76 -3.67
N ASN A 223 -3.26 14.67 -4.64
CA ASN A 223 -2.20 14.84 -5.62
C ASN A 223 -0.85 15.09 -4.91
N TYR A 224 0.20 14.44 -5.42
CA TYR A 224 1.57 14.59 -4.92
C TYR A 224 1.74 14.22 -3.44
N SER A 225 0.96 13.27 -2.93
CA SER A 225 1.09 12.78 -1.56
C SER A 225 1.61 11.35 -1.51
N ILE A 226 2.39 11.08 -0.47
CA ILE A 226 2.65 9.73 0.01
C ILE A 226 1.91 9.61 1.32
N LEU A 227 0.97 8.68 1.39
CA LEU A 227 0.25 8.36 2.61
C LEU A 227 0.80 7.04 3.14
N VAL A 228 1.20 7.05 4.41
CA VAL A 228 1.79 5.90 5.09
C VAL A 228 0.90 5.50 6.27
N GLY A 229 0.53 4.23 6.35
CA GLY A 229 -0.14 3.67 7.53
C GLY A 229 0.73 3.81 8.78
N ARG A 230 0.15 4.24 9.91
CA ARG A 230 0.89 4.40 11.19
C ARG A 230 0.87 3.12 12.05
N GLY A 231 0.32 2.02 11.54
CA GLY A 231 0.36 0.70 12.18
C GLY A 231 -0.30 0.65 13.56
N GLY A 232 -1.32 1.48 13.84
CA GLY A 232 -1.94 1.57 15.17
C GLY A 232 -3.46 1.47 15.14
N TYR A 233 -4.01 0.50 15.87
CA TYR A 233 -5.47 0.33 16.05
C TYR A 233 -6.05 1.13 17.20
N SER A 234 -5.24 1.38 18.23
CA SER A 234 -5.62 2.07 19.46
C SER A 234 -5.62 3.60 19.28
N THR A 235 -6.57 4.11 18.50
CA THR A 235 -6.86 5.55 18.45
C THR A 235 -7.82 5.95 19.57
N GLU A 236 -7.84 7.23 19.94
CA GLU A 236 -8.81 7.75 20.92
C GLU A 236 -10.26 7.41 20.53
N PHE A 237 -10.59 7.54 19.24
CA PHE A 237 -11.90 7.20 18.70
C PHE A 237 -12.25 5.72 18.91
N ASN A 238 -11.38 4.80 18.49
CA ASN A 238 -11.63 3.36 18.61
C ASN A 238 -11.69 2.92 20.07
N ASN A 239 -10.79 3.44 20.92
CA ASN A 239 -10.76 3.10 22.35
C ASN A 239 -12.05 3.55 23.06
N LYS A 240 -12.57 4.75 22.76
CA LYS A 240 -13.86 5.20 23.30
C LYS A 240 -15.01 4.30 22.85
N ARG A 241 -15.01 3.88 21.58
CA ARG A 241 -16.05 3.02 21.01
C ARG A 241 -16.01 1.61 21.61
N LEU A 242 -14.83 1.01 21.75
CA LEU A 242 -14.64 -0.29 22.39
C LEU A 242 -15.05 -0.26 23.87
N LYS A 243 -14.70 0.82 24.60
CA LYS A 243 -15.15 1.01 25.98
C LYS A 243 -16.67 1.10 26.10
N ARG A 244 -17.34 1.78 25.16
CA ARG A 244 -18.80 1.82 25.11
C ARG A 244 -19.39 0.44 24.85
N ILE A 245 -18.90 -0.26 23.83
CA ILE A 245 -19.38 -1.61 23.46
C ILE A 245 -19.20 -2.59 24.63
N ALA A 246 -18.07 -2.56 25.33
CA ALA A 246 -17.85 -3.40 26.51
C ALA A 246 -18.88 -3.11 27.61
N ARG A 247 -19.21 -1.84 27.86
CA ARG A 247 -20.29 -1.47 28.79
C ARG A 247 -21.63 -2.03 28.34
N ASP A 248 -21.97 -1.85 27.06
CA ASP A 248 -23.26 -2.27 26.50
C ASP A 248 -23.43 -3.80 26.56
N MET A 249 -22.33 -4.56 26.51
CA MET A 249 -22.31 -6.02 26.61
C MET A 249 -22.03 -6.57 28.02
N ASN A 250 -21.97 -5.70 29.04
CA ASN A 250 -21.60 -6.06 30.41
C ASN A 250 -20.25 -6.80 30.53
N TRP A 251 -19.27 -6.40 29.73
CA TRP A 251 -17.90 -6.94 29.73
C TRP A 251 -16.92 -5.98 30.41
N THR A 252 -15.86 -6.54 30.99
CA THR A 252 -14.76 -5.74 31.53
C THR A 252 -13.90 -5.17 30.39
N TYR A 253 -13.79 -3.85 30.31
CA TYR A 253 -12.94 -3.20 29.33
C TYR A 253 -11.45 -3.32 29.72
N ALA A 254 -10.67 -4.10 28.96
CA ALA A 254 -9.27 -4.41 29.26
C ALA A 254 -8.29 -3.22 29.17
N ASN A 255 -8.73 -2.06 28.67
CA ASN A 255 -7.94 -0.82 28.53
C ASN A 255 -6.54 -1.02 27.91
N LYS A 256 -6.43 -1.94 26.94
CA LYS A 256 -5.18 -2.19 26.22
C LYS A 256 -4.98 -1.12 25.14
N ASN A 257 -3.89 -0.38 25.27
CA ASN A 257 -3.44 0.61 24.28
C ASN A 257 -2.20 0.07 23.56
N GLY A 258 -1.92 0.60 22.37
CA GLY A 258 -0.75 0.18 21.58
C GLY A 258 -0.93 -1.19 20.93
N LEU A 259 -2.16 -1.61 20.66
CA LEU A 259 -2.41 -2.71 19.75
C LEU A 259 -1.99 -2.24 18.35
N GLY A 260 -0.79 -2.65 17.94
CA GLY A 260 -0.24 -2.37 16.61
C GLY A 260 -0.82 -3.30 15.55
N SER A 261 -0.60 -2.98 14.27
CA SER A 261 -0.66 -4.03 13.24
C SER A 261 0.50 -4.98 13.45
N THR A 262 0.19 -6.27 13.44
CA THR A 262 1.18 -7.35 13.43
C THR A 262 2.17 -7.19 12.29
#